data_AF-A0AAD7N8W3-F1
#
_entry.id   AF-A0AAD7N8W3-F1
#
_cell.length_a   1.000
_cell.length_b   1.000
_cell.length_c   1.000
_cell.angle_alpha   90.00
_cell.angle_beta   90.00
_cell.angle_gamma   90.00
#
_symmetry.space_group_name_H-M   'P 1'
#
loop_
_entity.id
_entity.type
_entity.pdbx_description
1 polymer ?
#
loop_
_entity_poly.entity_id
_entity_poly.type
_entity_poly.pdbx_seq_one_letter_code
_entity_poly.pdbx_strand_id
1 'polypeptide(L)'
;MSFSGISLIACGDFNHFLLVMTGPSDMLYYPLNASNDSLESKVGRTIYEEFTTVVLLKQQMLVTDPVWFNFLWHLQVRDVQEHHLGMLWRLLVGSRGSGDAVDHKMAPWNTASLVTPQHAVWMQWNKEAS
;
A
#
# COMPACT_ATOMS: atom_id res chain seq x y z
N MET A 1 -31.14 0.26 -13.46
CA MET A 1 -30.22 1.33 -13.03
C MET A 1 -29.98 1.13 -11.56
N SER A 2 -28.76 0.83 -11.16
CA SER A 2 -28.43 0.78 -9.74
C SER A 2 -28.53 2.20 -9.14
N PHE A 3 -28.86 2.27 -7.85
CA PHE A 3 -28.90 3.51 -7.04
C PHE A 3 -29.94 4.60 -7.41
N SER A 4 -30.99 4.29 -8.17
CA SER A 4 -32.18 5.14 -8.32
C SER A 4 -31.93 6.62 -8.67
N GLY A 5 -30.95 6.88 -9.55
CA GLY A 5 -30.64 8.25 -10.01
C GLY A 5 -29.55 8.98 -9.21
N ILE A 6 -28.91 8.31 -8.25
CA ILE A 6 -27.73 8.84 -7.54
C ILE A 6 -26.47 8.63 -8.38
N SER A 7 -25.67 9.68 -8.53
CA SER A 7 -24.32 9.58 -9.10
C SER A 7 -23.34 9.10 -8.04
N LEU A 8 -22.65 7.99 -8.31
CA LEU A 8 -21.65 7.41 -7.43
C LEU A 8 -20.24 7.62 -8.00
N ILE A 9 -19.32 8.10 -7.16
CA ILE A 9 -17.90 8.17 -7.47
C ILE A 9 -17.17 7.31 -6.45
N ALA A 10 -16.50 6.26 -6.93
CA ALA A 10 -15.63 5.43 -6.10
C ALA A 10 -14.17 5.91 -6.25
N CYS A 11 -13.48 6.08 -5.14
CA CYS A 11 -12.07 6.46 -5.11
C CYS A 11 -11.28 5.45 -4.26
N GLY A 12 -10.11 5.05 -4.75
CA GLY A 12 -9.24 4.11 -4.08
C GLY A 12 -7.90 3.99 -4.80
N ASP A 13 -6.97 3.26 -4.20
CA ASP A 13 -5.69 2.93 -4.81
C ASP A 13 -5.47 1.42 -4.73
N PHE A 14 -5.27 0.81 -5.90
CA PHE A 14 -5.10 -0.63 -6.08
C PHE A 14 -3.75 -1.15 -5.57
N ASN A 15 -2.83 -0.26 -5.21
CA ASN A 15 -1.54 -0.62 -4.61
C ASN A 15 -1.59 -0.68 -3.08
N HIS A 16 -2.68 -0.24 -2.44
CA HIS A 16 -2.89 -0.51 -1.03
C HIS A 16 -3.15 -2.00 -0.80
N PHE A 17 -2.73 -2.49 0.36
CA PHE A 17 -3.14 -3.82 0.79
C PHE A 17 -4.66 -3.91 0.74
N LEU A 18 -5.15 -4.89 0.00
CA LEU A 18 -6.56 -5.20 -0.01
C LEU A 18 -6.98 -5.47 1.44
N LEU A 19 -8.25 -5.20 1.74
CA LEU A 19 -8.86 -5.68 2.98
C LEU A 19 -8.47 -7.13 3.20
N VAL A 20 -8.51 -7.61 4.44
CA VAL A 20 -8.25 -9.03 4.75
C VAL A 20 -9.35 -9.86 4.05
N MET A 21 -9.12 -10.15 2.77
CA MET A 21 -10.01 -10.87 1.90
C MET A 21 -9.73 -12.34 2.12
N THR A 22 -10.79 -13.11 2.23
CA THR A 22 -10.73 -14.56 2.43
C THR A 22 -10.42 -15.30 1.13
N GLY A 23 -10.70 -14.70 -0.04
CA GLY A 23 -10.29 -15.24 -1.33
C GLY A 23 -10.46 -14.28 -2.52
N PRO A 24 -10.05 -14.71 -3.74
CA PRO A 24 -10.14 -13.91 -4.95
C PRO A 24 -11.57 -13.48 -5.32
N SER A 25 -12.58 -14.30 -4.98
CA SER A 25 -14.00 -14.02 -5.21
C SER A 25 -14.56 -12.82 -4.42
N ASP A 26 -13.80 -12.33 -3.43
CA ASP A 26 -14.16 -11.16 -2.63
C ASP A 26 -13.70 -9.84 -3.30
N MET A 27 -12.91 -9.93 -4.37
CA MET A 27 -12.43 -8.78 -5.13
C MET A 27 -13.42 -8.40 -6.24
N LEU A 28 -13.92 -7.16 -6.22
CA LEU A 28 -14.86 -6.65 -7.23
C LEU A 28 -14.35 -6.74 -8.67
N TYR A 29 -13.03 -6.62 -8.86
CA TYR A 29 -12.40 -6.67 -10.18
C TYR A 29 -12.06 -8.09 -10.64
N TYR A 30 -12.16 -9.11 -9.78
CA TYR A 30 -11.90 -10.49 -10.17
C TYR A 30 -13.07 -11.04 -11.01
N PRO A 31 -12.80 -11.87 -12.05
CA PRO A 31 -13.87 -12.45 -12.86
C PRO A 31 -14.81 -13.32 -12.03
N LEU A 32 -16.11 -13.22 -12.28
CA LEU A 32 -17.11 -14.06 -11.61
C LEU A 32 -16.97 -15.53 -12.01
N ASN A 33 -17.01 -16.40 -11.01
CA ASN A 33 -17.31 -17.81 -11.18
C ASN A 33 -18.78 -18.07 -10.84
N ALA A 34 -19.60 -18.21 -11.89
CA ALA A 34 -21.05 -18.35 -11.76
C ALA A 34 -21.49 -19.53 -10.86
N SER A 35 -20.70 -20.61 -10.80
CA SER A 35 -21.05 -21.81 -10.01
C SER A 35 -20.72 -21.69 -8.52
N ASN A 36 -19.73 -20.87 -8.15
CA ASN A 36 -19.15 -20.88 -6.80
C ASN A 36 -19.31 -19.56 -6.05
N ASP A 37 -19.51 -18.45 -6.76
CA ASP A 37 -19.56 -17.14 -6.12
C ASP A 37 -20.90 -16.90 -5.42
N SER A 38 -20.81 -16.24 -4.27
CA SER A 38 -21.95 -15.81 -3.48
C SER A 38 -22.84 -14.83 -4.26
N LEU A 39 -24.07 -14.66 -3.80
CA LEU A 39 -24.98 -13.68 -4.39
C LEU A 39 -24.43 -12.26 -4.21
N GLU A 40 -23.81 -11.99 -3.08
CA GLU A 40 -23.20 -10.71 -2.74
C GLU A 40 -22.05 -10.37 -3.70
N SER A 41 -21.16 -11.32 -4.00
CA SER A 41 -20.08 -11.12 -4.97
C SER A 41 -20.62 -10.86 -6.38
N LYS A 42 -21.68 -11.58 -6.78
CA LYS A 42 -22.37 -11.38 -8.08
C LYS A 42 -22.99 -9.98 -8.19
N VAL A 43 -23.66 -9.51 -7.14
CA VAL A 43 -24.23 -8.16 -7.08
C VAL A 43 -23.14 -7.10 -7.08
N GLY A 44 -22.12 -7.26 -6.24
CA GLY A 44 -20.98 -6.34 -6.17
C GLY A 44 -20.27 -6.19 -7.51
N ARG A 45 -20.04 -7.31 -8.22
CA ARG A 45 -19.49 -7.28 -9.57
C ARG A 45 -20.39 -6.55 -10.55
N THR A 46 -21.68 -6.87 -10.56
CA THR A 46 -22.64 -6.23 -11.48
C THR A 46 -22.62 -4.72 -11.29
N ILE A 47 -22.62 -4.25 -10.04
CA ILE A 47 -22.48 -2.83 -9.69
C ILE A 47 -21.14 -2.26 -10.17
N TYR A 48 -20.04 -2.99 -9.96
CA TYR A 48 -18.72 -2.55 -10.39
C TYR A 48 -18.63 -2.39 -11.92
N GLU A 49 -19.28 -3.27 -12.68
CA GLU A 49 -19.34 -3.21 -14.15
C GLU A 49 -20.24 -2.07 -14.69
N GLU A 50 -21.10 -1.48 -13.86
CA GLU A 50 -21.87 -0.28 -14.23
C GLU A 50 -20.99 0.98 -14.32
N PHE A 51 -19.78 0.98 -13.74
CA PHE A 51 -18.84 2.10 -13.85
C PHE A 51 -18.15 2.09 -15.21
N THR A 52 -18.53 3.04 -16.08
CA THR A 52 -17.98 3.17 -17.43
C THR A 52 -16.79 4.12 -17.52
N THR A 53 -16.59 4.96 -16.51
CA THR A 53 -15.55 5.99 -16.49
C THR A 53 -14.52 5.68 -15.42
N VAL A 54 -13.27 5.52 -15.83
CA VAL A 54 -12.12 5.36 -14.94
C VAL A 54 -11.21 6.58 -15.09
N VAL A 55 -10.95 7.26 -13.98
CA VAL A 55 -10.02 8.40 -13.93
C VAL A 55 -8.77 7.98 -13.17
N LEU A 56 -7.62 8.01 -13.85
CA LEU A 56 -6.32 7.72 -13.26
C LEU A 56 -5.60 9.02 -12.89
N LEU A 57 -5.42 9.27 -11.59
CA LEU A 57 -4.60 10.37 -11.11
C LEU A 57 -3.11 9.98 -11.21
N LYS A 58 -2.34 10.69 -12.04
CA LYS A 58 -0.93 10.37 -12.32
C LYS A 58 0.07 11.21 -11.54
N GLN A 59 -0.38 12.31 -10.94
CA GLN A 59 0.52 13.24 -10.25
C GLN A 59 0.58 12.92 -8.76
N GLN A 60 1.78 12.62 -8.26
CA GLN A 60 2.04 12.44 -6.84
C GLN A 60 2.49 13.76 -6.22
N MET A 61 1.80 14.22 -5.17
CA MET A 61 2.06 15.53 -4.56
C MET A 61 2.98 15.46 -3.33
N LEU A 62 3.15 14.28 -2.72
CA LEU A 62 3.82 14.14 -1.42
C LEU A 62 5.29 13.75 -1.51
N VAL A 63 5.71 13.05 -2.57
CA VAL A 63 7.11 12.62 -2.74
C VAL A 63 7.78 13.56 -3.73
N THR A 64 8.70 14.38 -3.24
CA THR A 64 9.47 15.34 -4.04
C THR A 64 10.87 14.84 -4.42
N ASP A 65 11.40 13.85 -3.70
CA ASP A 65 12.69 13.26 -4.01
C ASP A 65 12.61 12.40 -5.28
N PRO A 66 13.35 12.74 -6.35
CA PRO A 66 13.22 12.08 -7.65
C PRO A 66 13.75 10.64 -7.64
N VAL A 67 14.71 10.32 -6.77
CA VAL A 67 15.28 8.96 -6.66
C VAL A 67 14.27 8.02 -5.99
N TRP A 68 13.67 8.47 -4.89
CA TRP A 68 12.61 7.76 -4.18
C TRP A 68 11.36 7.62 -5.04
N PHE A 69 10.97 8.68 -5.76
CA PHE A 69 9.85 8.62 -6.69
C PHE A 69 10.07 7.59 -7.80
N ASN A 70 11.25 7.58 -8.42
CA ASN A 70 11.61 6.59 -9.43
C ASN A 70 11.54 5.16 -8.88
N PHE A 71 12.10 4.93 -7.69
CA PHE A 71 11.98 3.63 -7.02
C PHE A 71 10.52 3.22 -6.76
N LEU A 72 9.69 4.10 -6.20
CA LEU A 72 8.29 3.79 -5.90
C LEU A 72 7.49 3.45 -7.17
N TRP A 73 7.72 4.18 -8.26
CA TRP A 73 7.11 3.90 -9.56
C TRP A 73 7.49 2.50 -10.06
N HIS A 74 8.79 2.17 -10.06
CA HIS A 74 9.28 0.84 -10.46
C HIS A 74 8.79 -0.28 -9.54
N LEU A 75 8.63 -0.01 -8.24
CA LEU A 75 8.05 -0.95 -7.28
C LEU A 75 6.59 -1.27 -7.62
N GLN A 76 5.78 -0.27 -7.96
CA GLN A 76 4.37 -0.44 -8.32
C GLN A 76 4.18 -1.32 -9.57
N VAL A 77 5.03 -1.14 -10.59
CA VAL A 77 4.98 -1.94 -11.83
C VAL A 77 5.79 -3.23 -11.78
N ARG A 78 6.36 -3.56 -10.60
CA ARG A 78 7.20 -4.77 -10.37
C ARG A 78 8.46 -4.83 -11.25
N ASP A 79 9.05 -3.68 -11.57
CA ASP A 79 10.27 -3.53 -12.38
C ASP A 79 11.43 -2.93 -11.57
N VAL A 80 11.70 -3.51 -10.39
CA VAL A 80 12.77 -3.02 -9.50
C VAL A 80 14.13 -3.50 -9.99
N GLN A 81 14.97 -2.55 -10.40
CA GLN A 81 16.36 -2.76 -10.80
C GLN A 81 17.37 -2.72 -9.65
N GLU A 82 18.59 -3.22 -9.90
CA GLU A 82 19.67 -3.33 -8.90
C GLU A 82 20.06 -1.98 -8.27
N HIS A 83 20.09 -0.90 -9.04
CA HIS A 83 20.44 0.42 -8.52
C HIS A 83 19.43 0.94 -7.49
N HIS A 84 18.16 0.54 -7.58
CA HIS A 84 17.16 0.85 -6.55
C HIS A 84 17.47 0.12 -5.24
N LEU A 85 17.94 -1.13 -5.30
CA LEU A 85 18.38 -1.85 -4.11
C LEU A 85 19.58 -1.15 -3.49
N GLY A 86 20.54 -0.69 -4.30
CA GLY A 86 21.66 0.14 -3.85
C GLY A 86 21.23 1.38 -3.05
N MET A 87 20.14 2.02 -3.45
CA MET A 87 19.54 3.13 -2.70
C MET A 87 18.94 2.65 -1.36
N LEU A 88 18.17 1.56 -1.35
CA LEU A 88 17.59 1.00 -0.12
C LEU A 88 18.66 0.57 0.90
N TRP A 89 19.74 -0.03 0.43
CA TRP A 89 20.85 -0.46 1.30
C TRP A 89 21.49 0.70 2.06
N ARG A 90 21.47 1.92 1.49
CA ARG A 90 21.97 3.13 2.17
C ARG A 90 21.04 3.62 3.28
N LEU A 91 19.77 3.22 3.27
CA LEU A 91 18.79 3.57 4.31
C LEU A 91 18.83 2.60 5.50
N LEU A 92 19.58 1.49 5.39
CA LEU A 92 19.72 0.55 6.51
C LEU A 92 20.52 1.16 7.65
N VAL A 93 19.84 1.27 8.79
CA VAL A 93 20.45 1.62 10.07
C VAL A 93 21.37 0.49 10.52
N GLY A 94 22.65 0.80 10.80
CA GLY A 94 23.62 -0.18 11.31
C GLY A 94 24.29 -1.05 10.23
N SER A 95 24.15 -0.71 8.95
CA SER A 95 24.91 -1.37 7.86
C SER A 95 26.42 -1.12 8.01
N ARG A 96 27.25 -2.09 7.59
CA ARG A 96 28.72 -2.05 7.68
C ARG A 96 29.28 -0.80 6.99
N GLY A 97 29.55 0.25 7.77
CA GLY A 97 30.09 1.53 7.29
C GLY A 97 29.72 2.73 8.17
N SER A 98 28.60 2.66 8.91
CA SER A 98 28.31 3.63 9.99
C SER A 98 28.97 3.14 11.27
N GLY A 99 30.18 3.61 11.56
CA GLY A 99 30.98 3.15 12.72
C GLY A 99 30.44 3.54 14.09
N ASP A 100 29.37 4.34 14.16
CA ASP A 100 28.81 4.84 15.40
C ASP A 100 27.47 4.18 15.72
N ALA A 101 27.31 3.76 16.97
CA ALA A 101 26.02 3.36 17.50
C ALA A 101 25.02 4.52 17.31
N VAL A 102 23.93 4.27 16.60
CA VAL A 102 22.91 5.29 16.35
C VAL A 102 22.23 5.66 17.66
N ASP A 103 22.37 6.91 18.10
CA ASP A 103 21.64 7.42 19.26
C ASP A 103 20.20 7.73 18.87
N HIS A 104 19.28 6.84 19.24
CA HIS A 104 17.86 6.97 18.98
C HIS A 104 17.18 8.10 19.78
N LYS A 105 17.87 8.71 20.76
CA LYS A 105 17.36 9.85 21.55
C LYS A 105 17.63 11.20 20.90
N MET A 106 18.43 11.23 19.83
CA MET A 106 18.74 12.44 19.08
C MET A 106 17.97 12.53 17.76
N ALA A 107 17.87 13.74 17.23
CA ALA A 107 17.30 13.94 15.90
C ALA A 107 18.15 13.21 14.82
N PRO A 108 17.52 12.65 13.77
CA PRO A 108 16.08 12.67 13.47
C PRO A 108 15.26 11.56 14.18
N TRP A 109 15.91 10.67 14.92
CA TRP A 109 15.32 9.45 15.49
C TRP A 109 14.34 9.72 16.63
N ASN A 110 14.57 10.75 17.42
CA ASN A 110 13.70 11.13 18.53
C ASN A 110 12.29 11.57 18.11
N THR A 111 12.07 11.85 16.82
CA THR A 111 10.76 12.15 16.23
C THR A 111 10.29 11.09 15.24
N ALA A 112 11.08 10.03 15.03
CA ALA A 112 10.76 8.99 14.08
C ALA A 112 9.65 8.08 14.61
N SER A 113 8.77 7.63 13.69
CA SER A 113 7.77 6.60 13.99
C SER A 113 8.27 5.24 13.51
N LEU A 114 8.21 4.23 14.37
CA LEU A 114 8.52 2.86 13.99
C LEU A 114 7.28 2.19 13.37
N VAL A 115 7.41 1.75 12.12
CA VAL A 115 6.38 0.96 11.44
C VAL A 115 6.76 -0.51 11.52
N THR A 116 5.90 -1.33 12.11
CA THR A 116 6.12 -2.78 12.27
C THR A 116 5.04 -3.57 11.51
N PRO A 117 5.39 -4.71 10.88
CA PRO A 117 4.42 -5.52 10.14
C PRO A 117 3.39 -6.22 11.04
N GLN A 118 3.72 -6.51 12.30
CA GLN A 118 2.85 -7.25 13.21
C GLN A 118 2.39 -6.40 14.39
N HIS A 119 1.09 -6.48 14.70
CA HIS A 119 0.50 -5.78 15.83
C HIS A 119 1.09 -6.20 17.18
N ALA A 120 1.44 -7.47 17.35
CA ALA A 120 2.07 -7.97 18.58
C ALA A 120 3.43 -7.30 18.86
N VAL A 121 4.23 -7.09 17.81
CA VAL A 121 5.54 -6.42 17.91
C VAL A 121 5.34 -4.94 18.26
N TRP A 122 4.38 -4.27 17.61
CA TRP A 122 4.01 -2.89 17.94
C TRP A 122 3.59 -2.73 19.41
N MET A 123 2.74 -3.64 19.91
CA MET A 123 2.30 -3.64 21.32
C MET A 123 3.48 -3.77 22.28
N GLN A 124 4.39 -4.71 22.01
CA GLN A 124 5.56 -4.91 22.84
C GLN A 124 6.48 -3.69 22.80
N TRP A 125 6.72 -3.12 21.61
CA TRP A 125 7.58 -1.96 21.45
C TRP A 125 7.05 -0.72 22.20
N ASN A 126 5.76 -0.42 22.08
CA ASN A 126 5.16 0.72 22.77
C ASN A 126 5.17 0.55 24.29
N LYS A 127 5.05 -0.69 24.79
CA LYS A 127 5.17 -0.98 26.21
C LYS A 127 6.58 -0.68 26.74
N GLU A 128 7.62 -1.04 26.00
CA GLU A 128 9.02 -0.79 26.39
C GLU A 128 9.44 0.68 26.21
N ALA A 129 8.74 1.42 25.34
CA ALA A 129 9.00 2.84 25.08
C ALA A 129 8.26 3.81 26.02
N SER A 130 7.35 3.31 26.88
CA SER A 130 6.57 4.07 27.86
C SER A 130 7.24 4.08 29.23
#